data_AF-A0A8H5JQU0-F1
#
_entry.id   AF-A0A8H5JQU0-F1
#
_cell.length_a   1.000
_cell.length_b   1.000
_cell.length_c   1.000
_cell.angle_alpha   90.00
_cell.angle_beta   90.00
_cell.angle_gamma   90.00
#
_symmetry.space_group_name_H-M   'P 1'
#
loop_
_entity.id
_entity.type
_entity.pdbx_description
1 polymer ?
#
loop_
_entity_poly.entity_id
_entity_poly.type
_entity_poly.pdbx_seq_one_letter_code
_entity_poly.pdbx_strand_id
1 'polypeptide(L)'
;MSTSPCLDVHFTTRAVIEWQSDNESDPTTCILAKPDPKVSSITLATRFDSKGSLFDIHIPLKLKGLDSTSDITLRACASSIVSLDLVKNSPVSSEVEQEFKSPTLGLRFQLHRCLGILAPTPALEPIRPGGRARSGVVLDAIREFSRATVFTVYIEARNASPKLQSISDAVSQGLFKTSCSSRFQLASMYAGLGAKIVQLGADDTLAPPSYEETEPPPPPPPIDPKPDRKRPRQDTATERAEEITLIWAELQMLKQAKDADAKRIAFLEKENQELRETVAKLQERYEAFDKSQQDIHHSFGALETTVEKNTQEFEESVGNELAELREDISQLDHQLSFIQEGQVSDESVAKIKDAVLLDITSRLTGD
;
A
#
# COMPACT_ATOMS: atom_id res chain seq x y z
N MET A 1 15.67 -4.32 -12.65
CA MET A 1 14.63 -3.87 -11.70
C MET A 1 13.41 -4.77 -11.87
N SER A 2 13.31 -5.91 -11.17
CA SER A 2 12.08 -6.74 -11.25
C SER A 2 11.00 -6.11 -10.39
N THR A 3 9.93 -5.66 -11.05
CA THR A 3 8.68 -5.17 -10.48
C THR A 3 7.98 -6.28 -9.73
N SER A 4 7.56 -6.04 -8.48
CA SER A 4 6.65 -6.95 -7.78
C SER A 4 5.36 -7.11 -8.59
N PRO A 5 4.74 -8.30 -8.59
CA PRO A 5 3.52 -8.54 -9.35
C PRO A 5 2.41 -7.60 -8.86
N CYS A 6 1.94 -6.70 -9.74
CA CYS A 6 0.77 -5.87 -9.47
C CYS A 6 -0.48 -6.73 -9.69
N LEU A 7 -0.94 -7.40 -8.64
CA LEU A 7 -2.13 -8.27 -8.71
C LEU A 7 -3.45 -7.47 -8.80
N ASP A 8 -3.38 -6.16 -8.51
CA ASP A 8 -4.49 -5.22 -8.43
C ASP A 8 -5.68 -5.82 -7.67
N VAL A 9 -5.47 -6.00 -6.37
CA VAL A 9 -6.44 -6.54 -5.43
C VAL A 9 -6.66 -5.55 -4.31
N HIS A 10 -7.90 -5.08 -4.19
CA HIS A 10 -8.34 -4.32 -3.06
C HIS A 10 -9.72 -4.82 -2.61
N PHE A 11 -9.80 -5.33 -1.39
CA PHE A 11 -11.08 -5.66 -0.77
C PHE A 11 -10.99 -5.50 0.74
N THR A 12 -12.14 -5.20 1.35
CA THR A 12 -12.29 -5.13 2.80
C THR A 12 -13.48 -5.98 3.20
N THR A 13 -13.30 -6.83 4.22
CA THR A 13 -14.36 -7.71 4.74
C THR A 13 -14.31 -7.79 6.26
N ARG A 14 -15.43 -8.16 6.87
CA ARG A 14 -15.47 -8.50 8.30
C ARG A 14 -14.57 -9.70 8.59
N ALA A 15 -13.94 -9.66 9.76
CA ALA A 15 -12.93 -10.61 10.17
C ALA A 15 -13.08 -11.01 11.65
N VAL A 16 -12.70 -12.24 11.96
CA VAL A 16 -12.47 -12.73 13.33
C VAL A 16 -11.05 -13.27 13.40
N ILE A 17 -10.34 -12.98 14.49
CA ILE A 17 -8.93 -13.31 14.64
C ILE A 17 -8.77 -14.43 15.67
N GLU A 18 -7.93 -15.41 15.37
CA GLU A 18 -7.54 -16.49 16.26
C GLU A 18 -6.02 -16.62 16.30
N TRP A 19 -5.43 -16.73 17.49
CA TRP A 19 -3.99 -16.94 17.68
C TRP A 19 -3.75 -17.80 18.93
N GLN A 20 -2.52 -18.31 19.08
CA GLN A 20 -2.12 -19.00 20.29
C GLN A 20 -1.46 -18.02 21.26
N SER A 21 -1.85 -18.07 22.53
CA SER A 21 -1.18 -17.33 23.58
C SER A 21 0.27 -17.81 23.76
N ASP A 22 1.19 -16.90 24.04
CA ASP A 22 2.63 -17.17 24.23
C ASP A 22 2.94 -17.67 25.66
N ASN A 23 1.91 -18.03 26.43
CA ASN A 23 2.08 -18.49 27.80
C ASN A 23 2.63 -19.93 27.81
N GLU A 24 3.91 -20.08 28.16
CA GLU A 24 4.65 -21.36 28.21
C GLU A 24 3.99 -22.46 29.06
N SER A 25 3.06 -22.10 29.96
CA SER A 25 2.43 -23.01 30.91
C SER A 25 1.19 -23.73 30.36
N ASP A 26 0.47 -23.12 29.40
CA ASP A 26 -0.71 -23.72 28.75
C ASP A 26 -1.03 -22.97 27.45
N PRO A 27 -0.81 -23.57 26.25
CA PRO A 27 -1.11 -22.92 24.98
C PRO A 27 -2.62 -22.82 24.80
N THR A 28 -3.17 -21.70 25.25
CA THR A 28 -4.59 -21.38 25.09
C THR A 28 -4.83 -20.69 23.75
N THR A 29 -5.86 -21.15 23.03
CA THR A 29 -6.31 -20.48 21.81
C THR A 29 -7.09 -19.23 22.19
N CYS A 30 -6.60 -18.07 21.78
CA CYS A 30 -7.24 -16.77 21.97
C CYS A 30 -8.04 -16.38 20.73
N ILE A 31 -9.22 -15.77 20.94
CA ILE A 31 -10.10 -15.32 19.86
C ILE A 31 -10.53 -13.88 20.10
N LEU A 32 -10.43 -13.05 19.06
CA LEU A 32 -10.95 -11.69 19.04
C LEU A 32 -12.00 -11.55 17.93
N ALA A 33 -13.27 -11.68 18.32
CA ALA A 33 -14.42 -11.54 17.42
C ALA A 33 -15.14 -10.19 17.57
N LYS A 34 -15.21 -9.64 18.79
CA LYS A 34 -16.07 -8.48 19.08
C LYS A 34 -15.25 -7.25 19.47
N PRO A 35 -15.23 -6.17 18.66
CA PRO A 35 -14.51 -4.92 18.95
C PRO A 35 -15.30 -4.01 19.91
N ASP A 36 -14.78 -2.83 20.26
CA ASP A 36 -15.49 -1.81 21.03
C ASP A 36 -15.74 -0.53 20.19
N PRO A 37 -16.99 -0.11 19.98
CA PRO A 37 -18.22 -0.63 20.51
C PRO A 37 -18.61 -1.96 19.87
N LYS A 38 -19.45 -2.71 20.59
CA LYS A 38 -19.93 -4.05 20.22
C LYS A 38 -20.74 -4.09 18.92
N VAL A 39 -21.20 -2.92 18.45
CA VAL A 39 -21.96 -2.74 17.21
C VAL A 39 -21.05 -2.62 15.98
N SER A 40 -19.76 -2.35 16.18
CA SER A 40 -18.78 -2.32 15.10
C SER A 40 -18.26 -3.74 14.81
N SER A 41 -17.57 -3.92 13.70
CA SER A 41 -16.93 -5.18 13.32
C SER A 41 -15.44 -4.98 13.12
N ILE A 42 -14.65 -6.01 13.43
CA ILE A 42 -13.25 -6.09 13.03
C ILE A 42 -13.22 -6.34 11.53
N THR A 43 -12.31 -5.70 10.81
CA THR A 43 -12.23 -5.84 9.35
C THR A 43 -10.82 -6.14 8.89
N LEU A 44 -10.71 -7.03 7.91
CA LEU A 44 -9.50 -7.28 7.15
C LEU A 44 -9.57 -6.50 5.84
N ALA A 45 -8.62 -5.59 5.63
CA ALA A 45 -8.37 -4.94 4.36
C ALA A 45 -7.14 -5.56 3.70
N THR A 46 -7.31 -6.01 2.46
CA THR A 46 -6.24 -6.56 1.64
C THR A 46 -5.93 -5.56 0.54
N ARG A 47 -4.66 -5.17 0.38
CA ARG A 47 -4.23 -4.25 -0.68
C ARG A 47 -2.96 -4.76 -1.34
N PHE A 48 -3.08 -5.12 -2.61
CA PHE A 48 -1.99 -5.54 -3.50
C PHE A 48 -2.09 -4.75 -4.80
N ASP A 49 -1.48 -3.58 -4.80
CA ASP A 49 -1.47 -2.65 -5.93
C ASP A 49 -0.05 -2.10 -6.15
N SER A 50 0.08 -1.14 -7.07
CA SER A 50 1.34 -0.42 -7.31
C SER A 50 1.82 0.38 -6.08
N LYS A 51 0.95 0.63 -5.10
CA LYS A 51 1.25 1.43 -3.91
C LYS A 51 1.74 0.55 -2.76
N GLY A 52 1.36 -0.72 -2.69
CA GLY A 52 1.94 -1.67 -1.74
C GLY A 52 1.24 -3.02 -1.69
N SER A 53 1.89 -3.97 -1.03
CA SER A 53 1.42 -5.33 -0.82
C SER A 53 1.30 -5.60 0.68
N LEU A 54 0.11 -5.44 1.23
CA LEU A 54 -0.12 -5.51 2.67
C LEU A 54 -1.52 -6.03 3.03
N PHE A 55 -1.62 -6.55 4.25
CA PHE A 55 -2.85 -6.88 4.93
C PHE A 55 -2.97 -6.00 6.18
N ASP A 56 -4.11 -5.34 6.31
CA ASP A 56 -4.45 -4.50 7.44
C ASP A 56 -5.65 -5.08 8.18
N ILE A 57 -5.49 -5.28 9.48
CA ILE A 57 -6.57 -5.68 10.37
C ILE A 57 -6.96 -4.45 11.17
N HIS A 58 -8.15 -3.92 10.91
CA HIS A 58 -8.70 -2.77 11.62
C HIS A 58 -9.57 -3.26 12.78
N ILE A 59 -9.21 -2.85 13.99
CA ILE A 59 -9.90 -3.22 15.22
C ILE A 59 -10.45 -1.94 15.85
N PRO A 60 -11.77 -1.73 15.84
CA PRO A 60 -12.39 -0.60 16.49
C PRO A 60 -12.28 -0.64 18.03
N LEU A 61 -11.85 0.47 18.62
CA LEU A 61 -11.85 0.70 20.07
C LEU A 61 -11.92 2.20 20.40
N LYS A 62 -12.32 2.52 21.63
CA LYS A 62 -12.23 3.90 22.12
C LYS A 62 -10.84 4.13 22.69
N LEU A 63 -10.12 5.13 22.17
CA LEU A 63 -8.79 5.52 22.63
C LEU A 63 -8.85 6.82 23.43
N LYS A 64 -7.93 6.99 24.39
CA LYS A 64 -7.78 8.24 25.13
C LYS A 64 -7.19 9.32 24.19
N GLY A 65 -7.76 10.52 24.26
CA GLY A 65 -7.38 11.65 23.40
C GLY A 65 -8.19 11.76 22.10
N LEU A 66 -9.13 10.85 21.86
CA LEU A 66 -10.05 10.90 20.73
C LEU A 66 -11.50 10.96 21.24
N ASP A 67 -12.29 11.84 20.62
CA ASP A 67 -13.69 12.04 21.00
C ASP A 67 -14.59 10.90 20.50
N SER A 68 -14.23 10.33 19.35
CA SER A 68 -14.95 9.23 18.69
C SER A 68 -14.24 7.89 18.84
N THR A 69 -14.98 6.81 18.59
CA THR A 69 -14.38 5.50 18.30
C THR A 69 -13.42 5.63 17.13
N SER A 70 -12.26 4.99 17.24
CA SER A 70 -11.24 4.92 16.20
C SER A 70 -10.74 3.49 16.09
N ASP A 71 -9.92 3.22 15.09
CA ASP A 71 -9.40 1.87 14.88
C ASP A 71 -7.91 1.82 15.21
N ILE A 72 -7.46 0.75 15.86
CA ILE A 72 -6.04 0.36 15.78
C ILE A 72 -5.90 -0.52 14.54
N THR A 73 -4.88 -0.25 13.73
CA THR A 73 -4.58 -1.07 12.56
C THR A 73 -3.36 -1.94 12.86
N LEU A 74 -3.52 -3.26 12.74
CA LEU A 74 -2.43 -4.22 12.77
C LEU A 74 -2.07 -4.59 11.34
N ARG A 75 -0.82 -4.32 10.95
CA ARG A 75 -0.34 -4.44 9.57
C ARG A 75 0.64 -5.59 9.42
N ALA A 76 0.32 -6.50 8.50
CA ALA A 76 1.25 -7.48 7.96
C ALA A 76 1.69 -7.05 6.56
N CYS A 77 2.99 -6.80 6.36
CA CYS A 77 3.53 -6.55 5.04
C CYS A 77 3.65 -7.88 4.29
N ALA A 78 3.34 -7.96 2.99
CA ALA A 78 3.44 -9.22 2.26
C ALA A 78 4.88 -9.80 2.30
N SER A 79 5.90 -8.94 2.36
CA SER A 79 7.30 -9.34 2.52
C SER A 79 7.66 -9.90 3.90
N SER A 80 6.80 -9.74 4.91
CA SER A 80 6.97 -10.33 6.25
C SER A 80 6.30 -11.68 6.40
N ILE A 81 5.50 -12.10 5.42
CA ILE A 81 4.76 -13.35 5.45
C ILE A 81 5.65 -14.46 4.90
N VAL A 82 5.84 -15.51 5.71
CA VAL A 82 6.54 -16.74 5.34
C VAL A 82 5.60 -17.68 4.60
N SER A 83 4.38 -17.84 5.10
CA SER A 83 3.32 -18.60 4.44
C SER A 83 1.94 -18.00 4.67
N LEU A 84 1.06 -18.18 3.70
CA LEU A 84 -0.34 -17.79 3.73
C LEU A 84 -1.18 -18.95 3.20
N ASP A 85 -1.86 -19.68 4.09
CA ASP A 85 -2.68 -20.83 3.69
C ASP A 85 -4.17 -20.48 3.71
N LEU A 86 -4.88 -20.90 2.65
CA LEU A 86 -6.33 -20.75 2.51
C LEU A 86 -7.02 -22.02 3.00
N VAL A 87 -7.54 -21.98 4.23
CA VAL A 87 -8.23 -23.10 4.86
C VAL A 87 -9.73 -22.97 4.65
N LYS A 88 -10.28 -23.78 3.73
CA LYS A 88 -11.73 -23.87 3.48
C LYS A 88 -12.38 -24.82 4.49
N ASN A 89 -13.56 -24.46 4.99
CA ASN A 89 -14.35 -25.31 5.90
C ASN A 89 -13.56 -25.75 7.14
N SER A 90 -12.78 -24.84 7.74
CA SER A 90 -12.10 -25.12 9.00
C SER A 90 -13.12 -25.44 10.08
N PRO A 91 -12.87 -26.40 10.99
CA PRO A 91 -13.59 -26.43 12.25
C PRO A 91 -13.33 -25.09 12.94
N VAL A 92 -14.40 -24.35 13.20
CA VAL A 92 -14.34 -23.00 13.77
C VAL A 92 -14.97 -23.02 15.16
N SER A 93 -14.44 -22.20 16.05
CA SER A 93 -15.00 -22.02 17.40
C SER A 93 -16.38 -21.36 17.35
N SER A 94 -17.17 -21.56 18.40
CA SER A 94 -18.55 -21.05 18.50
C SER A 94 -18.65 -19.54 18.28
N GLU A 95 -17.62 -18.78 18.65
CA GLU A 95 -17.53 -17.34 18.51
C GLU A 95 -17.43 -16.90 17.05
N VAL A 96 -16.71 -17.67 16.23
CA VAL A 96 -16.55 -17.44 14.79
C VAL A 96 -17.86 -17.76 14.06
N GLU A 97 -18.53 -18.86 14.46
CA GLU A 97 -19.84 -19.24 13.93
C GLU A 97 -20.94 -18.22 14.26
N GLN A 98 -20.89 -17.64 15.46
CA GLN A 98 -21.84 -16.60 15.86
C GLN A 98 -21.68 -15.30 15.04
N GLU A 99 -20.45 -14.95 14.65
CA GLU A 99 -20.18 -13.71 13.91
C GLU A 99 -20.54 -13.83 12.42
N PHE A 100 -20.35 -15.02 11.84
CA PHE A 100 -20.56 -15.29 10.42
C PHE A 100 -21.77 -16.20 10.17
N LYS A 101 -22.78 -15.66 9.50
CA LYS A 101 -24.00 -16.41 9.12
C LYS A 101 -23.81 -17.30 7.88
N SER A 102 -22.58 -17.59 7.49
CA SER A 102 -22.23 -18.25 6.23
C SER A 102 -20.91 -19.01 6.35
N PRO A 103 -20.60 -19.92 5.41
CA PRO A 103 -19.32 -20.62 5.39
C PRO A 103 -18.15 -19.66 5.53
N THR A 104 -17.20 -20.03 6.38
CA THR A 104 -16.01 -19.23 6.69
C THR A 104 -14.81 -19.72 5.89
N LEU A 105 -13.93 -18.77 5.56
CA LEU A 105 -12.63 -19.03 4.97
C LEU A 105 -11.57 -18.57 5.98
N GLY A 106 -10.71 -19.49 6.41
CA GLY A 106 -9.58 -19.19 7.26
C GLY A 106 -8.36 -18.79 6.44
N LEU A 107 -7.79 -17.64 6.73
CA LEU A 107 -6.51 -17.18 6.20
C LEU A 107 -5.46 -17.40 7.28
N ARG A 108 -4.66 -18.47 7.16
CA ARG A 108 -3.61 -18.79 8.14
C ARG A 108 -2.31 -18.11 7.74
N PHE A 109 -1.83 -17.25 8.61
CA PHE A 109 -0.59 -16.50 8.44
C PHE A 109 0.52 -17.11 9.29
N GLN A 110 1.71 -17.22 8.70
CA GLN A 110 2.97 -17.37 9.42
C GLN A 110 3.88 -16.21 9.01
N LEU A 111 4.34 -15.42 9.99
CA LEU A 111 5.17 -14.25 9.77
C LEU A 111 6.59 -14.49 10.31
N HIS A 112 7.60 -13.90 9.69
CA HIS A 112 8.97 -13.86 10.26
C HIS A 112 9.19 -12.67 11.19
N ARG A 113 8.24 -11.72 11.22
CA ARG A 113 8.23 -10.54 12.09
C ARG A 113 6.82 -10.32 12.64
N CYS A 114 6.74 -9.81 13.86
CA CYS A 114 5.50 -9.40 14.51
C CYS A 114 4.73 -8.33 13.69
N LEU A 115 3.43 -8.22 13.96
CA LEU A 115 2.57 -7.23 13.30
C LEU A 115 2.97 -5.80 13.66
N GLY A 116 2.97 -4.92 12.66
CA GLY A 116 3.15 -3.49 12.88
C GLY A 116 1.88 -2.87 13.45
N ILE A 117 1.97 -2.15 14.56
CA ILE A 117 0.82 -1.51 15.20
C ILE A 117 0.76 -0.05 14.79
N LEU A 118 -0.37 0.36 14.21
CA LEU A 118 -0.64 1.73 13.78
C LEU A 118 -1.80 2.30 14.57
N ALA A 119 -1.61 3.51 15.08
CA ALA A 119 -2.64 4.27 15.77
C ALA A 119 -2.82 5.65 15.11
N PRO A 120 -3.99 6.30 15.27
CA PRO A 120 -4.17 7.69 14.83
C PRO A 120 -3.14 8.60 15.48
N THR A 121 -2.55 9.53 14.71
CA THR A 121 -1.59 10.52 15.23
C THR A 121 -2.09 11.28 16.46
N PRO A 122 -3.37 11.72 16.52
CA PRO A 122 -3.89 12.47 17.68
C PRO A 122 -4.10 11.62 18.94
N ALA A 123 -4.00 10.29 18.87
CA ALA A 123 -4.14 9.43 20.05
C ALA A 123 -3.02 9.73 21.06
N LEU A 124 -3.38 9.89 22.33
CA LEU A 124 -2.42 10.23 23.39
C LEU A 124 -1.46 9.05 23.64
N GLU A 125 -0.17 9.35 23.80
CA GLU A 125 0.83 8.36 24.19
C GLU A 125 1.08 8.37 25.71
N PRO A 126 1.27 7.20 26.34
CA PRO A 126 1.12 5.85 25.77
C PRO A 126 -0.34 5.53 25.42
N ILE A 127 -0.55 4.66 24.42
CA ILE A 127 -1.89 4.29 23.94
C ILE A 127 -2.69 3.68 25.10
N ARG A 128 -3.80 4.33 25.45
CA ARG A 128 -4.66 3.97 26.59
C ARG A 128 -6.12 3.87 26.15
N PRO A 129 -6.92 3.00 26.80
CA PRO A 129 -8.34 2.88 26.49
C PRO A 129 -9.10 4.14 26.93
N GLY A 130 -10.06 4.56 26.12
CA GLY A 130 -10.89 5.74 26.33
C GLY A 130 -12.10 5.44 27.20
N GLY A 131 -11.91 5.34 28.51
CA GLY A 131 -12.98 5.34 29.52
C GLY A 131 -13.94 4.14 29.54
N ARG A 132 -13.81 3.18 28.61
CA ARG A 132 -14.61 1.94 28.58
C ARG A 132 -13.74 0.75 28.98
N ALA A 133 -14.19 0.00 30.00
CA ALA A 133 -13.51 -1.22 30.45
C ALA A 133 -13.27 -2.20 29.29
N ARG A 134 -14.23 -2.31 28.36
CA ARG A 134 -14.13 -3.18 27.20
C ARG A 134 -13.06 -2.75 26.19
N SER A 135 -12.86 -1.45 25.98
CA SER A 135 -11.73 -0.96 25.18
C SER A 135 -10.38 -1.37 25.81
N GLY A 136 -10.32 -1.50 27.15
CA GLY A 136 -9.17 -2.08 27.84
C GLY A 136 -8.93 -3.53 27.45
N VAL A 137 -9.95 -4.39 27.60
CA VAL A 137 -9.88 -5.81 27.22
C VAL A 137 -9.48 -6.00 25.75
N VAL A 138 -10.04 -5.20 24.83
CA VAL A 138 -9.67 -5.25 23.41
C VAL A 138 -8.23 -4.81 23.20
N LEU A 139 -7.77 -3.75 23.88
CA LEU A 139 -6.39 -3.28 23.78
C LEU A 139 -5.38 -4.30 24.33
N ASP A 140 -5.72 -5.00 25.40
CA ASP A 140 -4.89 -6.07 25.96
C ASP A 140 -4.81 -7.25 25.00
N ALA A 141 -5.93 -7.64 24.38
CA ALA A 141 -5.95 -8.65 23.33
C ALA A 141 -5.13 -8.23 22.10
N ILE A 142 -5.19 -6.96 21.68
CA ILE A 142 -4.33 -6.41 20.61
C ILE A 142 -2.85 -6.51 21.00
N ARG A 143 -2.51 -6.19 22.26
CA ARG A 143 -1.14 -6.26 22.76
C ARG A 143 -0.60 -7.68 22.68
N GLU A 144 -1.37 -8.65 23.15
CA GLU A 144 -1.01 -10.07 23.08
C GLU A 144 -0.90 -10.54 21.62
N PHE A 145 -1.95 -10.29 20.82
CA PHE A 145 -1.99 -10.68 19.41
C PHE A 145 -0.85 -10.09 18.59
N SER A 146 -0.43 -8.85 18.87
CA SER A 146 0.66 -8.20 18.13
C SER A 146 2.01 -8.92 18.22
N ARG A 147 2.20 -9.75 19.27
CA ARG A 147 3.40 -10.57 19.48
C ARG A 147 3.33 -11.90 18.74
N ALA A 148 2.13 -12.34 18.36
CA ALA A 148 1.94 -13.59 17.64
C ALA A 148 2.51 -13.48 16.21
N THR A 149 3.28 -14.50 15.83
CA THR A 149 3.79 -14.67 14.46
C THR A 149 2.98 -15.69 13.67
N VAL A 150 2.16 -16.51 14.34
CA VAL A 150 1.26 -17.48 13.74
C VAL A 150 -0.16 -17.20 14.19
N PHE A 151 -1.06 -16.99 13.24
CA PHE A 151 -2.46 -16.71 13.52
C PHE A 151 -3.36 -17.01 12.33
N THR A 152 -4.66 -17.10 12.58
CA THR A 152 -5.68 -17.29 11.55
C THR A 152 -6.67 -16.13 11.57
N VAL A 153 -6.95 -15.57 10.39
CA VAL A 153 -8.02 -14.57 10.20
C VAL A 153 -9.15 -15.23 9.44
N TYR A 154 -10.32 -15.34 10.07
CA TYR A 154 -11.52 -15.87 9.45
C TYR A 154 -12.33 -14.76 8.81
N ILE A 155 -12.81 -15.00 7.58
CA ILE A 155 -13.70 -14.11 6.84
C ILE A 155 -14.88 -14.92 6.27
N GLU A 156 -15.97 -14.26 5.87
CA GLU A 156 -17.04 -14.94 5.14
C GLU A 156 -16.55 -15.36 3.74
N ALA A 157 -16.68 -16.64 3.40
CA ALA A 157 -16.17 -17.19 2.13
C ALA A 157 -16.79 -16.49 0.90
N ARG A 158 -18.04 -16.03 1.01
CA ARG A 158 -18.73 -15.28 -0.06
C ARG A 158 -18.13 -13.88 -0.33
N ASN A 159 -17.43 -13.29 0.64
CA ASN A 159 -16.81 -11.97 0.51
C ASN A 159 -15.32 -12.08 0.14
N ALA A 160 -14.78 -13.31 0.04
CA ALA A 160 -13.41 -13.57 -0.30
C ALA A 160 -13.14 -13.24 -1.78
N SER A 161 -12.06 -12.50 -2.05
CA SER A 161 -11.66 -12.23 -3.44
C SER A 161 -11.19 -13.54 -4.12
N PRO A 162 -11.61 -13.81 -5.38
CA PRO A 162 -11.14 -14.99 -6.11
C PRO A 162 -9.62 -14.97 -6.35
N LYS A 163 -8.99 -13.78 -6.29
CA LYS A 163 -7.54 -13.60 -6.46
C LYS A 163 -6.73 -13.94 -5.19
N LEU A 164 -7.37 -14.31 -4.07
CA LEU A 164 -6.66 -14.67 -2.84
C LEU A 164 -5.73 -15.86 -3.01
N GLN A 165 -6.10 -16.84 -3.84
CA GLN A 165 -5.22 -17.97 -4.14
C GLN A 165 -3.93 -17.49 -4.82
N SER A 166 -4.05 -16.61 -5.81
CA SER A 166 -2.88 -16.02 -6.48
C SER A 166 -1.99 -15.22 -5.52
N ILE A 167 -2.59 -14.54 -4.53
CA ILE A 167 -1.81 -13.84 -3.48
C ILE A 167 -1.05 -14.85 -2.62
N SER A 168 -1.73 -15.90 -2.15
CA SER A 168 -1.13 -17.01 -1.40
C SER A 168 0.06 -17.62 -2.15
N ASP A 169 -0.13 -17.96 -3.43
CA ASP A 169 0.91 -18.57 -4.25
C ASP A 169 2.11 -17.61 -4.44
N ALA A 170 1.84 -16.31 -4.64
CA ALA A 170 2.88 -15.29 -4.79
C ALA A 170 3.65 -15.02 -3.47
N VAL A 171 2.98 -15.11 -2.31
CA VAL A 171 3.60 -15.05 -0.98
C VAL A 171 4.55 -16.23 -0.81
N SER A 172 4.08 -17.45 -1.07
CA SER A 172 4.86 -18.68 -0.94
C SER A 172 6.07 -18.72 -1.89
N GLN A 173 5.99 -18.05 -3.04
CA GLN A 173 7.10 -17.87 -3.98
C GLN A 173 8.03 -16.71 -3.63
N GLY A 174 7.77 -15.96 -2.56
CA GLY A 174 8.59 -14.83 -2.11
C GLY A 174 8.62 -13.66 -3.09
N LEU A 175 7.57 -13.48 -3.90
CA LEU A 175 7.56 -12.48 -5.00
C LEU A 175 7.39 -11.03 -4.50
N PHE A 176 7.00 -10.84 -3.25
CA PHE A 176 6.78 -9.52 -2.66
C PHE A 176 8.04 -8.99 -1.99
N LYS A 177 8.56 -7.87 -2.51
CA LYS A 177 9.67 -7.14 -1.89
C LYS A 177 9.15 -6.19 -0.81
N THR A 178 10.06 -5.76 0.07
CA THR A 178 9.77 -4.85 1.18
C THR A 178 9.00 -3.62 0.72
N SER A 179 7.70 -3.59 1.02
CA SER A 179 6.85 -2.42 0.84
C SER A 179 6.59 -1.82 2.21
N CYS A 180 7.56 -1.02 2.69
CA CYS A 180 7.28 -0.13 3.81
C CYS A 180 6.26 0.92 3.36
N SER A 181 5.29 1.22 4.23
CA SER A 181 4.32 2.26 3.94
C SER A 181 5.03 3.59 3.70
N SER A 182 4.75 4.22 2.57
CA SER A 182 5.29 5.55 2.31
C SER A 182 4.74 6.54 3.34
N ARG A 183 5.48 7.62 3.63
CA ARG A 183 5.00 8.68 4.54
C ARG A 183 3.64 9.23 4.11
N PHE A 184 3.40 9.33 2.81
CA PHE A 184 2.11 9.73 2.25
C PHE A 184 0.98 8.75 2.59
N GLN A 185 1.24 7.44 2.52
CA GLN A 185 0.23 6.46 2.90
C GLN A 185 -0.13 6.58 4.38
N LEU A 186 0.87 6.71 5.26
CA LEU A 186 0.62 6.91 6.69
C LEU A 186 -0.16 8.20 6.95
N ALA A 187 0.20 9.32 6.31
CA ALA A 187 -0.51 10.60 6.46
C ALA A 187 -1.97 10.54 5.97
N SER A 188 -2.28 9.74 4.95
CA SER A 188 -3.65 9.59 4.43
C SER A 188 -4.58 8.71 5.28
N MET A 189 -4.02 7.92 6.20
CA MET A 189 -4.82 7.03 7.07
C MET A 189 -5.68 7.82 8.06
N TYR A 190 -6.72 7.17 8.60
CA TYR A 190 -7.62 7.75 9.59
C TYR A 190 -8.30 9.04 9.13
N ALA A 191 -8.87 9.02 7.91
CA ALA A 191 -9.51 10.18 7.29
C ALA A 191 -8.60 11.42 7.20
N GLY A 192 -7.29 11.20 6.99
CA GLY A 192 -6.29 12.26 6.89
C GLY A 192 -5.71 12.74 8.22
N LEU A 193 -6.10 12.17 9.36
CA LEU A 193 -5.45 12.43 10.66
C LEU A 193 -4.02 11.88 10.72
N GLY A 194 -3.71 10.94 9.84
CA GLY A 194 -2.43 10.27 9.80
C GLY A 194 -2.30 9.13 10.80
N ALA A 195 -1.45 8.18 10.47
CA ALA A 195 -1.08 7.06 11.32
C ALA A 195 0.36 7.21 11.84
N LYS A 196 0.56 6.81 13.08
CA LYS A 196 1.88 6.65 13.70
C LYS A 196 2.09 5.19 14.11
N ILE A 197 3.34 4.72 14.03
CA ILE A 197 3.74 3.39 14.50
C ILE A 197 3.89 3.47 16.01
N VAL A 198 3.25 2.55 16.73
CA VAL A 198 3.30 2.50 18.20
C VAL A 198 3.81 1.14 18.66
N GLN A 199 4.47 1.13 19.82
CA GLN A 199 4.83 -0.11 20.52
C GLN A 199 3.92 -0.25 21.72
N LEU A 200 3.09 -1.30 21.74
CA LEU A 200 2.31 -1.68 22.92
C LEU A 200 3.19 -2.56 23.83
N GLY A 201 4.26 -1.96 24.36
CA GLY A 201 5.04 -2.58 25.43
C GLY A 201 4.28 -2.52 26.76
N ALA A 202 4.40 -3.56 27.58
CA ALA A 202 4.20 -3.36 29.01
C ALA A 202 5.32 -2.42 29.47
N ASP A 203 4.96 -1.33 30.11
CA ASP A 203 5.91 -0.53 30.87
C ASP A 203 6.25 -1.34 32.13
N ASP A 204 6.96 -2.46 31.96
CA ASP A 204 7.45 -3.31 33.06
C ASP A 204 8.62 -2.65 33.81
N THR A 205 8.89 -1.36 33.55
CA THR A 205 9.92 -0.61 34.26
C THR A 205 9.45 0.01 35.57
N LEU A 206 8.16 -0.10 35.89
CA LEU A 206 7.66 0.20 37.23
C LEU A 206 6.85 -0.99 37.72
N ALA A 207 7.56 -1.97 38.30
CA ALA A 207 6.94 -2.83 39.30
C ALA A 207 6.11 -1.94 40.24
N PRO A 208 4.83 -2.28 40.52
CA PRO A 208 4.08 -1.54 41.52
C PRO A 208 4.92 -1.48 42.79
N PRO A 209 4.99 -0.34 43.50
CA PRO A 209 5.76 -0.26 44.73
C PRO A 209 5.35 -1.43 45.62
N SER A 210 6.35 -2.23 46.05
CA SER A 210 6.13 -3.34 46.96
C SER A 210 5.49 -2.77 48.23
N TYR A 211 4.26 -3.20 48.54
CA TYR A 211 3.57 -2.87 49.79
C TYR A 211 3.87 -3.89 50.90
N GLU A 212 5.03 -4.55 50.87
CA GLU A 212 5.44 -5.45 51.96
C GLU A 212 6.14 -4.77 53.14
N GLU A 213 6.26 -3.44 53.13
CA GLU A 213 6.58 -2.68 54.34
C GLU A 213 5.39 -1.80 54.74
N THR A 214 4.32 -2.45 55.21
CA THR A 214 3.46 -1.77 56.19
C THR A 214 4.27 -1.62 57.47
N GLU A 215 4.89 -0.45 57.65
CA GLU A 215 5.24 -0.03 59.00
C GLU A 215 3.97 -0.15 59.87
N PRO A 216 4.06 -0.68 61.09
CA PRO A 216 2.91 -0.75 61.98
C PRO A 216 2.31 0.65 62.11
N PRO A 217 0.97 0.79 62.13
CA PRO A 217 0.34 2.09 62.24
C PRO A 217 0.91 2.81 63.47
N PRO A 218 1.24 4.12 63.36
CA PRO A 218 1.74 4.87 64.49
C PRO A 218 0.74 4.75 65.65
N PRO A 219 1.22 4.63 66.91
CA PRO A 219 0.33 4.50 68.05
C PRO A 219 -0.66 5.67 68.08
N PRO A 220 -1.93 5.43 68.48
CA PRO A 220 -2.93 6.48 68.52
C PRO A 220 -2.43 7.64 69.40
N PRO A 221 -2.64 8.90 68.95
CA PRO A 221 -2.18 10.06 69.71
C PRO A 221 -2.84 10.07 71.10
N PRO A 222 -2.11 10.46 72.16
CA PRO A 222 -2.70 10.66 73.48
C PRO A 222 -3.88 11.62 73.40
N ILE A 223 -5.02 11.20 73.95
CA ILE A 223 -6.18 12.07 74.12
C ILE A 223 -5.86 13.02 75.27
N ASP A 224 -5.27 14.17 74.95
CA ASP A 224 -5.12 15.25 75.92
C ASP A 224 -6.44 16.07 76.02
N PRO A 225 -6.83 16.46 77.23
CA PRO A 225 -8.10 17.12 77.47
C PRO A 225 -8.04 18.63 77.16
N LYS A 226 -9.03 19.07 76.37
CA LYS A 226 -9.59 20.43 76.22
C LYS A 226 -8.68 21.52 75.59
N PRO A 227 -9.16 22.21 74.53
CA PRO A 227 -8.53 23.43 74.06
C PRO A 227 -9.01 24.59 74.92
N ASP A 228 -8.07 25.25 75.62
CA ASP A 228 -8.34 26.53 76.24
C ASP A 228 -7.51 27.61 75.53
N ARG A 229 -8.22 28.68 75.18
CA ARG A 229 -7.73 30.06 74.91
C ARG A 229 -7.17 30.41 73.52
N LYS A 230 -8.02 31.19 72.81
CA LYS A 230 -7.73 32.44 72.07
C LYS A 230 -6.57 32.40 71.06
N ARG A 231 -6.91 32.24 69.77
CA ARG A 231 -5.99 32.53 68.65
C ARG A 231 -5.60 34.01 68.64
N PRO A 232 -4.30 34.36 68.68
CA PRO A 232 -3.82 35.68 68.28
C PRO A 232 -4.06 35.87 66.77
N ARG A 233 -4.46 37.07 66.33
CA ARG A 233 -4.48 37.40 64.90
C ARG A 233 -3.03 37.33 64.39
N GLN A 234 -2.77 36.40 63.48
CA GLN A 234 -1.50 36.26 62.79
C GLN A 234 -1.51 37.24 61.60
N ASP A 235 -0.57 38.19 61.58
CA ASP A 235 -0.43 39.17 60.50
C ASP A 235 0.04 38.46 59.20
N THR A 236 -0.77 38.59 58.14
CA THR A 236 -0.60 37.99 56.80
C THR A 236 0.46 38.68 55.93
N ALA A 237 1.52 39.22 56.54
CA ALA A 237 2.59 39.92 55.82
C ALA A 237 3.53 38.93 55.09
N THR A 238 3.81 37.78 55.71
CA THR A 238 4.69 36.75 55.14
C THR A 238 4.02 36.00 53.99
N GLU A 239 2.74 35.64 54.14
CA GLU A 239 1.95 34.95 53.09
C GLU A 239 1.86 35.80 51.82
N ARG A 240 1.64 37.12 51.95
CA ARG A 240 1.64 38.04 50.79
C ARG A 240 3.00 38.16 50.11
N ALA A 241 4.10 38.09 50.86
CA ALA A 241 5.44 38.13 50.28
C ALA A 241 5.73 36.83 49.49
N GLU A 242 5.32 35.68 50.03
CA GLU A 242 5.44 34.38 49.37
C GLU A 242 4.59 34.31 48.09
N GLU A 243 3.34 34.79 48.11
CA GLU A 243 2.48 34.89 46.92
C GLU A 243 3.11 35.77 45.82
N ILE A 244 3.69 36.91 46.19
CA ILE A 244 4.38 37.79 45.23
C ILE A 244 5.60 37.09 44.62
N THR A 245 6.36 36.31 45.40
CA THR A 245 7.50 35.54 44.85
C THR A 245 7.06 34.44 43.88
N LEU A 246 5.93 33.77 44.15
CA LEU A 246 5.36 32.76 43.25
C LEU A 246 4.91 33.39 41.92
N ILE A 247 4.24 34.55 41.96
CA ILE A 247 3.81 35.28 40.76
C ILE A 247 5.02 35.69 39.91
N TRP A 248 6.11 36.17 40.54
CA TRP A 248 7.34 36.51 39.82
C TRP A 248 7.99 35.31 39.16
N ALA A 249 8.02 34.16 39.85
CA ALA A 249 8.54 32.91 39.29
C ALA A 249 7.70 32.44 38.10
N GLU A 250 6.37 32.51 38.20
CA GLU A 250 5.46 32.15 37.11
C GLU A 250 5.62 33.07 35.89
N LEU A 251 5.75 34.39 36.09
CA LEU A 251 6.04 35.35 35.02
C LEU A 251 7.38 35.08 34.34
N GLN A 252 8.40 34.69 35.10
CA GLN A 252 9.70 34.31 34.55
C GLN A 252 9.61 33.04 33.70
N MET A 253 8.87 32.03 34.17
CA MET A 253 8.62 30.79 33.41
C MET A 253 7.85 31.06 32.11
N LEU A 254 6.80 31.89 32.17
CA LEU A 254 6.04 32.29 30.98
C LEU A 254 6.89 33.04 29.97
N LYS A 255 7.80 33.91 30.43
CA LYS A 255 8.74 34.61 29.55
C LYS A 255 9.69 33.63 28.86
N GLN A 256 10.24 32.66 29.59
CA GLN A 256 11.11 31.62 29.03
C GLN A 256 10.37 30.72 28.03
N ALA A 257 9.13 30.33 28.34
CA ALA A 257 8.29 29.55 27.43
C ALA A 257 8.01 30.33 26.13
N LYS A 258 7.67 31.63 26.23
CA LYS A 258 7.48 32.49 25.06
C LYS A 258 8.74 32.62 24.20
N ASP A 259 9.91 32.74 24.81
CA ASP A 259 11.18 32.80 24.08
C ASP A 259 11.51 31.46 23.39
N ALA A 260 11.17 30.34 24.01
CA ALA A 260 11.30 29.01 23.41
C ALA A 260 10.34 28.82 22.22
N ASP A 261 9.09 29.25 22.38
CA ASP A 261 8.08 29.20 21.32
C ASP A 261 8.48 30.09 20.14
N ALA A 262 8.98 31.30 20.38
CA ALA A 262 9.47 32.18 19.32
C ALA A 262 10.60 31.54 18.50
N LYS A 263 11.54 30.84 19.16
CA LYS A 263 12.60 30.09 18.47
C LYS A 263 12.04 28.92 17.67
N ARG A 264 11.05 28.20 18.22
CA ARG A 264 10.41 27.08 17.53
C ARG A 264 9.65 27.55 16.29
N ILE A 265 8.93 28.65 16.39
CA ILE A 265 8.20 29.27 15.27
C ILE A 265 9.19 29.68 14.18
N ALA A 266 10.27 30.40 14.51
CA ALA A 266 11.27 30.83 13.52
C ALA A 266 11.93 29.64 12.81
N PHE A 267 12.20 28.54 13.53
CA PHE A 267 12.71 27.31 12.93
C PHE A 267 11.71 26.69 11.95
N LEU A 268 10.44 26.57 12.37
CA LEU A 268 9.37 26.00 11.55
C LEU A 268 9.08 26.84 10.31
N GLU A 269 9.14 28.18 10.42
CA GLU A 269 8.99 29.08 9.28
C GLU A 269 10.10 28.88 8.25
N LYS A 270 11.35 28.73 8.72
CA LYS A 270 12.49 28.43 7.85
C LYS A 270 12.33 27.08 7.15
N GLU A 271 11.98 26.03 7.89
CA GLU A 271 11.74 24.69 7.32
C GLU A 271 10.58 24.72 6.31
N ASN A 272 9.51 25.47 6.59
CA ASN A 272 8.39 25.63 5.66
C ASN A 272 8.82 26.35 4.37
N GLN A 273 9.69 27.36 4.47
CA GLN A 273 10.24 28.05 3.32
C GLN A 273 11.11 27.12 2.46
N GLU A 274 12.01 26.36 3.07
CA GLU A 274 12.84 25.37 2.37
C GLU A 274 11.97 24.31 1.68
N LEU A 275 10.93 23.81 2.36
CA LEU A 275 9.98 22.87 1.77
C LEU A 275 9.25 23.46 0.55
N ARG A 276 8.77 24.72 0.64
CA ARG A 276 8.13 25.40 -0.50
C ARG A 276 9.06 25.53 -1.70
N GLU A 277 10.33 25.85 -1.47
CA GLU A 277 11.33 25.93 -2.54
C GLU A 277 11.59 24.55 -3.18
N THR A 278 11.66 23.48 -2.39
CA THR A 278 11.81 22.12 -2.94
C THR A 278 10.60 21.68 -3.76
N VAL A 279 9.38 22.01 -3.31
CA VAL A 279 8.15 21.73 -4.04
C VAL A 279 8.13 22.47 -5.37
N ALA A 280 8.48 23.76 -5.39
CA ALA A 280 8.55 24.54 -6.63
C ALA A 280 9.55 23.93 -7.63
N LYS A 281 10.75 23.53 -7.17
CA LYS A 281 11.75 22.86 -8.02
C LYS A 281 11.28 21.50 -8.56
N LEU A 282 10.51 20.75 -7.76
CA LEU A 282 9.95 19.47 -8.19
C LEU A 282 8.84 19.66 -9.22
N GLN A 283 8.00 20.69 -9.06
CA GLN A 283 6.97 21.06 -10.04
C GLN A 283 7.59 21.43 -11.39
N GLU A 284 8.62 22.27 -11.39
CA GLU A 284 9.35 22.64 -12.62
C GLU A 284 9.94 21.42 -13.33
N ARG A 285 10.57 20.50 -12.58
CA ARG A 285 11.08 19.24 -13.13
C ARG A 285 9.99 18.34 -13.71
N TYR A 286 8.83 18.31 -13.06
CA TYR A 286 7.69 17.52 -13.52
C TYR A 286 7.12 18.09 -14.83
N GLU A 287 6.94 19.41 -14.94
CA GLU A 287 6.49 20.07 -16.17
C GLU A 287 7.48 19.85 -17.32
N ALA A 288 8.79 19.94 -17.06
CA ALA A 288 9.82 19.65 -18.06
C ALA A 288 9.78 18.19 -18.52
N PHE A 289 9.58 17.25 -17.60
CA PHE A 289 9.45 15.83 -17.91
C PHE A 289 8.19 15.54 -18.73
N ASP A 290 7.05 16.12 -18.35
CA ASP A 290 5.77 15.95 -19.05
C ASP A 290 5.86 16.47 -20.49
N LYS A 291 6.47 17.64 -20.68
CA LYS A 291 6.73 18.19 -22.02
C LYS A 291 7.61 17.25 -22.86
N SER A 292 8.67 16.69 -22.28
CA SER A 292 9.52 15.72 -22.96
C SER A 292 8.77 14.44 -23.34
N GLN A 293 7.84 13.97 -22.51
CA GLN A 293 6.99 12.81 -22.82
C GLN A 293 6.05 13.11 -24.00
N GLN A 294 5.43 14.29 -24.01
CA GLN A 294 4.57 14.74 -25.10
C GLN A 294 5.35 14.85 -26.42
N ASP A 295 6.56 15.41 -26.40
CA ASP A 295 7.43 15.51 -27.58
C ASP A 295 7.82 14.13 -28.13
N ILE A 296 8.18 13.19 -27.26
CA ILE A 296 8.48 11.80 -27.65
C ILE A 296 7.24 11.16 -28.27
N HIS A 297 6.07 11.30 -27.65
CA HIS A 297 4.82 10.72 -28.16
C HIS A 297 4.44 11.30 -29.53
N HIS A 298 4.62 12.60 -29.74
CA HIS A 298 4.40 13.24 -31.04
C HIS A 298 5.40 12.72 -32.09
N SER A 299 6.69 12.61 -31.73
CA SER A 299 7.71 12.08 -32.64
C SER A 299 7.45 10.62 -33.04
N PHE A 300 6.96 9.80 -32.10
CA PHE A 300 6.60 8.42 -32.34
C PHE A 300 5.41 8.31 -33.31
N GLY A 301 4.35 9.11 -33.10
CA GLY A 301 3.21 9.14 -34.03
C GLY A 301 3.59 9.62 -35.44
N ALA A 302 4.51 10.58 -35.55
CA ALA A 302 5.04 11.00 -36.86
C ALA A 302 5.86 9.89 -37.53
N LEU A 303 6.61 9.11 -36.76
CA LEU A 303 7.36 7.97 -37.29
C LEU A 303 6.42 6.84 -37.72
N GLU A 304 5.41 6.52 -36.92
CA GLU A 304 4.40 5.50 -37.21
C GLU A 304 3.67 5.79 -38.53
N THR A 305 3.18 7.02 -38.70
CA THR A 305 2.54 7.45 -39.96
C THR A 305 3.49 7.40 -41.16
N THR A 306 4.77 7.71 -40.97
CA THR A 306 5.78 7.60 -42.04
C THR A 306 6.04 6.14 -42.41
N VAL A 307 6.12 5.25 -41.41
CA VAL A 307 6.32 3.81 -41.63
C VAL A 307 5.12 3.19 -42.33
N GLU A 308 3.90 3.53 -41.91
CA GLU A 308 2.67 3.08 -42.57
C GLU A 308 2.64 3.51 -44.04
N LYS A 309 2.92 4.78 -44.31
CA LYS A 309 2.99 5.31 -45.67
C LYS A 309 4.03 4.58 -46.52
N ASN A 310 5.26 4.42 -46.02
CA ASN A 310 6.33 3.74 -46.75
C ASN A 310 6.00 2.26 -47.01
N THR A 311 5.33 1.61 -46.05
CA THR A 311 4.89 0.21 -46.20
C THR A 311 3.83 0.11 -47.29
N GLN A 312 2.85 1.00 -47.31
CA GLN A 312 1.83 1.04 -48.34
C GLN A 312 2.44 1.34 -49.73
N GLU A 313 3.32 2.33 -49.84
CA GLU A 313 4.02 2.64 -51.10
C GLU A 313 4.84 1.44 -51.60
N PHE A 314 5.49 0.70 -50.68
CA PHE A 314 6.23 -0.52 -51.03
C PHE A 314 5.31 -1.65 -51.51
N GLU A 315 4.19 -1.90 -50.81
CA GLU A 315 3.20 -2.90 -51.21
C GLU A 315 2.58 -2.59 -52.58
N GLU A 316 2.25 -1.33 -52.84
CA GLU A 316 1.76 -0.87 -54.14
C GLU A 316 2.80 -1.05 -55.24
N SER A 317 4.06 -0.68 -55.00
CA SER A 317 5.16 -0.86 -55.97
C SER A 317 5.37 -2.34 -56.32
N VAL A 318 5.49 -3.21 -55.31
CA VAL A 318 5.68 -4.65 -55.52
C VAL A 318 4.45 -5.27 -56.20
N GLY A 319 3.24 -4.83 -55.83
CA GLY A 319 2.00 -5.28 -56.45
C GLY A 319 1.94 -4.95 -57.95
N ASN A 320 2.39 -3.75 -58.33
CA ASN A 320 2.45 -3.32 -59.73
C ASN A 320 3.48 -4.13 -60.53
N GLU A 321 4.70 -4.30 -60.02
CA GLU A 321 5.73 -5.10 -60.68
C GLU A 321 5.31 -6.57 -60.88
N LEU A 322 4.64 -7.16 -59.88
CA LEU A 322 4.11 -8.53 -60.00
C LEU A 322 2.96 -8.64 -61.00
N ALA A 323 2.15 -7.60 -61.14
CA ALA A 323 1.09 -7.55 -62.14
C ALA A 323 1.67 -7.47 -63.56
N GLU A 324 2.70 -6.63 -63.77
CA GLU A 324 3.43 -6.54 -65.03
C GLU A 324 4.09 -7.89 -65.40
N LEU A 325 4.81 -8.51 -64.46
CA LEU A 325 5.42 -9.82 -64.68
C LEU A 325 4.39 -10.92 -65.02
N ARG A 326 3.19 -10.87 -64.42
CA ARG A 326 2.11 -11.81 -64.73
C ARG A 326 1.58 -11.62 -66.13
N GLU A 327 1.46 -10.38 -66.60
CA GLU A 327 1.05 -10.06 -67.97
C GLU A 327 2.10 -10.55 -68.98
N ASP A 328 3.38 -10.28 -68.72
CA ASP A 328 4.49 -10.76 -69.56
C ASP A 328 4.51 -12.29 -69.66
N ILE A 329 4.34 -13.00 -68.53
CA ILE A 329 4.27 -14.47 -68.52
C ILE A 329 3.08 -14.95 -69.34
N SER A 330 1.93 -14.28 -69.22
CA SER A 330 0.72 -14.63 -69.95
C SER A 330 0.89 -14.40 -71.45
N GLN A 331 1.55 -13.31 -71.85
CA GLN A 331 1.90 -13.04 -73.24
C GLN A 331 2.89 -14.08 -73.80
N LEU A 332 3.91 -14.45 -73.04
CA LEU A 332 4.85 -15.51 -73.41
C LEU A 332 4.16 -16.86 -73.55
N ASP A 333 3.23 -17.20 -72.66
CA ASP A 333 2.44 -18.44 -72.73
C ASP A 333 1.56 -18.49 -74.00
N HIS A 334 0.96 -17.36 -74.39
CA HIS A 334 0.21 -17.24 -75.64
C HIS A 334 1.12 -17.43 -76.86
N GLN A 335 2.31 -16.80 -76.85
CA GLN A 335 3.30 -16.97 -77.92
C GLN A 335 3.79 -18.42 -78.03
N LEU A 336 4.03 -19.08 -76.89
CA LEU A 336 4.49 -20.47 -76.83
C LEU A 336 3.39 -21.42 -77.34
N SER A 337 2.14 -21.21 -76.92
CA SER A 337 0.98 -21.96 -77.43
C SER A 337 0.82 -21.80 -78.94
N PHE A 338 0.95 -20.59 -79.47
CA PHE A 338 0.91 -20.32 -80.92
C PHE A 338 1.98 -21.12 -81.70
N ILE A 339 3.21 -21.19 -81.17
CA ILE A 339 4.29 -21.97 -81.76
C ILE A 339 4.02 -23.48 -81.64
N GLN A 340 3.60 -23.95 -80.46
CA GLN A 340 3.40 -25.36 -80.15
C GLN A 340 2.23 -25.97 -80.93
N GLU A 341 1.17 -25.20 -81.18
CA GLU A 341 0.06 -25.59 -82.04
C GLU A 341 0.42 -25.62 -83.54
N GLY A 342 1.66 -25.26 -83.90
CA GLY A 342 2.11 -25.28 -85.29
C GLY A 342 1.38 -24.28 -86.17
N GLN A 343 0.77 -23.24 -85.60
CA GLN A 343 0.09 -22.16 -86.34
C GLN A 343 1.08 -21.20 -87.03
N VAL A 344 2.33 -21.63 -87.27
CA VAL A 344 3.23 -20.95 -88.19
C VAL A 344 2.72 -21.26 -89.59
N SER A 345 1.83 -20.43 -90.10
CA SER A 345 1.32 -20.54 -91.48
C SER A 345 2.49 -20.60 -92.48
N ASP A 346 2.32 -21.33 -93.58
CA ASP A 346 3.30 -21.37 -94.69
C ASP A 346 3.66 -19.96 -95.18
N GLU A 347 2.74 -18.99 -95.04
CA GLU A 347 2.97 -17.57 -95.36
C GLU A 347 3.96 -16.90 -94.39
N SER A 348 3.88 -17.20 -93.10
CA SER A 348 4.86 -16.74 -92.10
C SER A 348 6.24 -17.37 -92.29
N VAL A 349 6.30 -18.66 -92.63
CA VAL A 349 7.58 -19.33 -92.98
C VAL A 349 8.18 -18.71 -94.24
N ALA A 350 7.37 -18.42 -95.25
CA ALA A 350 7.80 -17.74 -96.46
C ALA A 350 8.33 -16.32 -96.17
N LYS A 351 7.63 -15.53 -95.35
CA LYS A 351 8.08 -14.18 -94.94
C LYS A 351 9.40 -14.22 -94.16
N ILE A 352 9.58 -15.18 -93.25
CA ILE A 352 10.85 -15.36 -92.52
C ILE A 352 11.96 -15.77 -93.48
N LYS A 353 11.71 -16.73 -94.37
CA LYS A 353 12.66 -17.16 -95.39
C LYS A 353 13.07 -16.00 -96.29
N ASP A 354 12.12 -15.19 -96.74
CA ASP A 354 12.38 -14.03 -97.59
C ASP A 354 13.16 -12.96 -96.84
N ALA A 355 12.82 -12.67 -95.57
CA ALA A 355 13.57 -11.72 -94.75
C ALA A 355 15.02 -12.18 -94.48
N VAL A 356 15.22 -13.48 -94.21
CA VAL A 356 16.56 -14.07 -94.02
C VAL A 356 17.34 -14.06 -95.32
N LEU A 357 16.72 -14.40 -96.46
CA LEU A 357 17.37 -14.31 -97.76
C LEU A 357 17.72 -12.86 -98.09
N LEU A 358 16.89 -11.89 -97.71
CA LEU A 358 17.14 -10.47 -97.96
C LEU A 358 18.29 -9.94 -97.07
N ASP A 359 18.38 -10.33 -95.80
CA ASP A 359 19.52 -10.00 -94.92
C ASP A 359 20.82 -10.69 -95.38
N ILE A 360 20.76 -11.95 -95.81
CA ILE A 360 21.91 -12.65 -96.39
C ILE A 360 22.35 -11.97 -97.68
N THR A 361 21.39 -11.62 -98.54
CA THR A 361 21.70 -10.95 -99.81
C THR A 361 22.27 -9.57 -99.56
N SER A 362 21.71 -8.76 -98.66
CA SER A 362 22.25 -7.43 -98.33
C SER A 362 23.65 -7.50 -97.73
N ARG A 363 23.94 -8.50 -96.90
CA ARG A 363 25.30 -8.74 -96.37
C ARG A 363 26.29 -9.24 -97.43
N LEU A 364 25.80 -9.91 -98.48
CA LEU A 364 26.63 -10.42 -99.58
C LEU A 364 26.80 -9.42 -100.71
N THR A 365 25.85 -8.51 -100.94
CA THR A 365 25.92 -7.49 -102.00
C THR A 365 26.64 -6.22 -101.60
N GLY A 366 26.93 -6.03 -100.31
CA GLY A 366 27.89 -5.03 -99.80
C GLY A 366 27.69 -3.62 -100.34
N ASP A 367 26.82 -2.86 -99.66
CA ASP A 367 26.99 -1.40 -99.47
C ASP A 367 26.97 -1.11 -97.97
#